data_AF-S4RF06-F1
#
_entry.id   AF-S4RF06-F1
#
_cell.length_a   1.000
_cell.length_b   1.000
_cell.length_c   1.000
_cell.angle_alpha   90.00
_cell.angle_beta   90.00
_cell.angle_gamma   90.00
#
_symmetry.space_group_name_H-M   'P 1'
#
loop_
_entity.id
_entity.type
_entity.pdbx_description
1 polymer ?
#
loop_
_entity_poly.entity_id
_entity_poly.type
_entity_poly.pdbx_seq_one_letter_code
_entity_poly.pdbx_strand_id
1 'polypeptide(L)'
;GMRQHPDGSVLKHVQPPPRGQREVDFYKTVFNAECKDERIIFLREQVPRFMGTWIPPNSPNTVYLKLEDVTCKFNKPCIMDVKMGRQSYDPCASQEKVDYERAKYPLMQEIGFLVLGMRVYQPETNTDVVYDKFFGRSLEPDNLREGISKFFHNGHCLRLDALECVIQRLENIYTWFQQQRIWNFYSSSLLMVYEGNAPPQTVHSTRTTSPATCESEAASRTHDGCTHSRAFGSERDPPLAVHPIAATEATCHEHQMFTCCKQVILILKLPTCLIPVWTTQMQVAYADKWLSLAPRMFTETTRAPSARQHVDVKLIDFAHAFISEEVDEGYIYGLNNLIAVLREILEK
;
A
#
# COMPACT_ATOMS: atom_id res chain seq x y z
N GLY A 1 -4.92 7.00 23.91
CA GLY A 1 -4.88 5.61 23.42
C GLY A 1 -6.26 5.19 23.00
N MET A 2 -6.34 4.28 22.03
CA MET A 2 -7.59 3.64 21.59
C MET A 2 -7.94 2.51 22.57
N ARG A 3 -9.23 2.26 22.80
CA ARG A 3 -9.72 1.11 23.57
C ARG A 3 -10.73 0.34 22.75
N GLN A 4 -10.64 -0.98 22.68
CA GLN A 4 -11.71 -1.78 22.08
C GLN A 4 -12.94 -1.79 22.99
N HIS A 5 -14.12 -1.73 22.36
CA HIS A 5 -15.41 -1.85 23.01
C HIS A 5 -16.02 -3.24 22.68
N PRO A 6 -16.81 -3.85 23.58
CA PRO A 6 -17.36 -5.19 23.37
C PRO A 6 -18.21 -5.40 22.10
N ASP A 7 -18.71 -4.33 21.49
CA ASP A 7 -19.49 -4.38 20.23
C ASP A 7 -18.61 -4.35 18.97
N GLY A 8 -17.29 -4.46 19.12
CA GLY A 8 -16.33 -4.41 18.01
C GLY A 8 -15.97 -3.00 17.53
N SER A 9 -16.48 -1.94 18.18
CA SER A 9 -16.02 -0.57 17.94
C SER A 9 -14.76 -0.23 18.74
N VAL A 10 -14.11 0.89 18.40
CA VAL A 10 -13.03 1.48 19.18
C VAL A 10 -13.44 2.81 19.80
N LEU A 11 -12.99 3.04 21.03
CA LEU A 11 -13.17 4.26 21.78
C LEU A 11 -11.87 5.04 21.79
N LYS A 12 -11.91 6.22 21.17
CA LYS A 12 -10.81 7.19 21.18
C LYS A 12 -11.11 8.29 22.20
N HIS A 13 -10.26 8.44 23.21
CA HIS A 13 -10.43 9.50 24.20
C HIS A 13 -10.40 10.88 23.54
N VAL A 14 -11.42 11.72 23.79
CA VAL A 14 -11.48 13.09 23.30
C VAL A 14 -10.40 13.91 24.03
N GLN A 15 -9.45 14.47 23.27
CA GLN A 15 -8.35 15.25 23.85
C GLN A 15 -8.85 16.56 24.48
N PRO A 16 -8.08 17.18 25.40
CA PRO A 16 -8.41 18.51 25.89
C PRO A 16 -8.62 19.51 24.73
N PRO A 17 -9.54 20.48 24.89
CA PRO A 17 -9.74 21.54 23.91
C PRO A 17 -8.44 22.31 23.60
N PRO A 18 -8.27 22.83 22.38
CA PRO A 18 -9.23 22.77 21.27
C PRO A 18 -9.18 21.46 20.45
N ARG A 19 -8.18 20.60 20.68
CA ARG A 19 -7.90 19.44 19.82
C ARG A 19 -9.02 18.42 19.75
N GLY A 20 -9.54 17.99 20.91
CA GLY A 20 -10.60 16.99 20.94
C GLY A 20 -11.92 17.52 20.36
N GLN A 21 -12.25 18.78 20.65
CA GLN A 21 -13.44 19.42 20.09
C GLN A 21 -13.37 19.50 18.56
N ARG A 22 -12.21 19.90 18.02
CA ARG A 22 -11.96 19.94 16.57
C ARG A 22 -12.15 18.58 15.91
N GLU A 23 -11.65 17.51 16.53
CA GLU A 23 -11.81 16.15 15.99
C GLU A 23 -13.29 15.70 16.04
N VAL A 24 -14.02 16.02 17.11
CA VAL A 24 -15.46 15.75 17.20
C VAL A 24 -16.23 16.50 16.10
N ASP A 25 -15.93 17.78 15.90
CA ASP A 25 -16.62 18.60 14.91
C ASP A 25 -16.29 18.18 13.47
N PHE A 26 -15.05 17.73 13.22
CA PHE A 26 -14.67 17.09 11.97
C PHE A 26 -15.55 15.87 11.67
N TYR A 27 -15.65 14.91 12.60
CA TYR A 27 -16.46 13.70 12.39
C TYR A 27 -17.95 14.02 12.25
N LYS A 28 -18.49 14.96 13.05
CA LYS A 28 -19.88 15.42 12.91
C LYS A 28 -20.15 16.03 11.53
N THR A 29 -19.20 16.78 11.00
CA THR A 29 -19.31 17.39 9.66
C THR A 29 -19.28 16.32 8.58
N VAL A 30 -18.31 15.40 8.64
CA VAL A 30 -18.17 14.31 7.66
C VAL A 30 -19.39 13.41 7.64
N PHE A 31 -19.92 13.02 8.81
CA PHE A 31 -21.06 12.12 8.95
C PHE A 31 -22.42 12.82 9.09
N ASN A 32 -22.52 14.10 8.72
CA ASN A 32 -23.81 14.77 8.64
C ASN A 32 -24.66 14.16 7.52
N ALA A 33 -25.78 13.50 7.88
CA ALA A 33 -26.67 12.83 6.92
C ALA A 33 -27.24 13.76 5.84
N GLU A 34 -27.41 15.06 6.16
CA GLU A 34 -27.95 16.07 5.25
C GLU A 34 -26.90 16.70 4.33
N CYS A 35 -25.62 16.35 4.49
CA CYS A 35 -24.55 16.93 3.69
C CYS A 35 -24.59 16.37 2.25
N LYS A 36 -24.65 17.31 1.28
CA LYS A 36 -24.72 17.09 -0.16
C LYS A 36 -23.40 17.38 -0.90
N ASP A 37 -22.37 17.81 -0.18
CA ASP A 37 -21.06 18.10 -0.78
C ASP A 37 -20.37 16.78 -1.13
N GLU A 38 -20.20 16.50 -2.43
CA GLU A 38 -19.61 15.27 -2.94
C GLU A 38 -18.19 15.02 -2.38
N ARG A 39 -17.44 16.08 -2.10
CA ARG A 39 -16.09 15.98 -1.53
C ARG A 39 -16.16 15.42 -0.10
N ILE A 40 -17.14 15.85 0.68
CA ILE A 40 -17.36 15.34 2.04
C ILE A 40 -17.94 13.92 2.00
N ILE A 41 -18.88 13.66 1.07
CA ILE A 41 -19.47 12.33 0.89
C ILE A 41 -18.40 11.29 0.55
N PHE A 42 -17.48 11.60 -0.38
CA PHE A 42 -16.33 10.76 -0.68
C PHE A 42 -15.48 10.48 0.57
N LEU A 43 -15.18 11.53 1.35
CA LEU A 43 -14.36 11.42 2.54
C LEU A 43 -14.94 10.48 3.60
N ARG A 44 -16.28 10.33 3.69
CA ARG A 44 -16.93 9.38 4.62
C ARG A 44 -16.42 7.95 4.46
N GLU A 45 -16.13 7.53 3.24
CA GLU A 45 -15.61 6.19 2.95
C GLU A 45 -14.11 6.08 3.21
N GLN A 46 -13.39 7.19 3.31
CA GLN A 46 -11.94 7.22 3.52
C GLN A 46 -11.55 7.36 4.99
N VAL A 47 -12.50 7.54 5.91
CA VAL A 47 -12.26 7.63 7.36
C VAL A 47 -12.97 6.50 8.12
N PRO A 48 -12.60 6.19 9.38
CA PRO A 48 -13.36 5.26 10.20
C PRO A 48 -14.80 5.74 10.40
N ARG A 49 -15.78 4.83 10.31
CA ARG A 49 -17.18 5.19 10.53
C ARG A 49 -17.39 5.77 11.93
N PHE A 50 -18.00 6.94 12.00
CA PHE A 50 -18.34 7.60 13.26
C PHE A 50 -19.67 7.10 13.81
N MET A 51 -19.68 6.66 15.07
CA MET A 51 -20.85 6.14 15.77
C MET A 51 -21.34 7.10 16.88
N GLY A 52 -20.86 8.35 16.86
CA GLY A 52 -21.17 9.36 17.86
C GLY A 52 -20.13 9.47 18.98
N THR A 53 -20.37 10.41 19.89
CA THR A 53 -19.63 10.50 21.14
C THR A 53 -20.20 9.54 22.17
N TRP A 54 -19.34 8.96 23.00
CA TRP A 54 -19.71 8.01 24.04
C TRP A 54 -19.14 8.44 25.39
N ILE A 55 -19.94 8.29 26.44
CA ILE A 55 -19.57 8.60 27.83
C ILE A 55 -19.76 7.33 28.66
N PRO A 56 -18.72 6.83 29.36
CA PRO A 56 -18.85 5.66 30.22
C PRO A 56 -19.83 5.94 31.38
N PRO A 57 -20.71 4.97 31.73
CA PRO A 57 -21.60 5.11 32.89
C PRO A 57 -20.86 5.42 34.20
N ASN A 58 -19.66 4.84 34.36
CA ASN A 58 -18.85 4.97 35.58
C ASN A 58 -17.87 6.15 35.55
N SER A 59 -17.86 6.97 34.49
CA SER A 59 -16.92 8.08 34.33
C SER A 59 -17.54 9.20 33.48
N PRO A 60 -18.54 9.93 34.03
CA PRO A 60 -19.34 10.89 33.27
C PRO A 60 -18.55 12.07 32.72
N ASN A 61 -17.36 12.34 33.27
CA ASN A 61 -16.47 13.41 32.83
C ASN A 61 -15.50 12.99 31.72
N THR A 62 -15.56 11.74 31.26
CA THR A 62 -14.67 11.21 30.22
C THR A 62 -15.46 10.98 28.94
N VAL A 63 -15.12 11.72 27.89
CA VAL A 63 -15.78 11.61 26.59
C VAL A 63 -14.88 10.86 25.61
N TYR A 64 -15.48 9.97 24.83
CA TYR A 64 -14.82 9.24 23.75
C TYR A 64 -15.51 9.52 22.42
N LEU A 65 -14.74 9.49 21.33
CA LEU A 65 -15.28 9.22 20.00
C LEU A 65 -15.45 7.71 19.88
N LYS A 66 -16.63 7.26 19.50
CA LYS A 66 -16.89 5.86 19.17
C LYS A 66 -16.76 5.69 17.65
N LEU A 67 -15.77 4.92 17.23
CA LEU A 67 -15.38 4.74 15.83
C LEU A 67 -15.40 3.26 15.45
N GLU A 68 -15.55 2.96 14.17
CA GLU A 68 -15.29 1.63 13.62
C GLU A 68 -13.86 1.16 13.94
N ASP A 69 -13.72 -0.11 14.33
CA ASP A 69 -12.42 -0.78 14.33
C ASP A 69 -12.08 -1.19 12.89
N VAL A 70 -11.18 -0.44 12.25
CA VAL A 70 -10.74 -0.72 10.86
C VAL A 70 -10.15 -2.13 10.72
N THR A 71 -9.69 -2.73 11.82
CA THR A 71 -9.03 -4.04 11.82
C THR A 71 -9.98 -5.22 12.03
N CYS A 72 -11.23 -4.98 12.44
CA CYS A 72 -12.13 -6.06 12.88
C CYS A 72 -12.47 -7.10 11.80
N LYS A 73 -12.40 -6.72 10.53
CA LYS A 73 -12.67 -7.61 9.39
C LYS A 73 -11.50 -8.50 8.99
N PHE A 74 -10.34 -8.32 9.61
CA PHE A 74 -9.12 -9.05 9.32
C PHE A 74 -8.85 -10.08 10.41
N ASN A 75 -8.43 -11.28 10.02
CA ASN A 75 -8.03 -12.33 10.95
C ASN A 75 -6.61 -12.09 11.48
N LYS A 76 -5.66 -11.79 10.58
CA LYS A 76 -4.27 -11.47 10.93
C LYS A 76 -3.89 -10.10 10.33
N PRO A 77 -4.38 -8.99 10.90
CA PRO A 77 -4.14 -7.67 10.34
C PRO A 77 -2.67 -7.27 10.43
N CYS A 78 -2.04 -7.08 9.26
CA CYS A 78 -0.82 -6.30 9.13
C CYS A 78 -1.21 -4.82 9.10
N ILE A 79 -0.64 -3.98 9.97
CA ILE A 79 -1.04 -2.58 10.15
C ILE A 79 0.18 -1.66 10.02
N MET A 80 0.04 -0.55 9.32
CA MET A 80 1.02 0.53 9.30
C MET A 80 0.33 1.89 9.49
N ASP A 81 0.87 2.69 10.39
CA ASP A 81 0.46 4.08 10.63
C ASP A 81 1.51 5.01 10.02
N VAL A 82 1.10 5.82 9.04
CA VAL A 82 1.96 6.77 8.36
C VAL A 82 1.42 8.18 8.56
N LYS A 83 2.14 8.98 9.33
CA LYS A 83 1.85 10.41 9.47
C LYS A 83 2.16 11.11 8.16
N MET A 84 1.24 11.94 7.69
CA MET A 84 1.35 12.63 6.40
C MET A 84 1.67 14.12 6.55
N GLY A 85 2.29 14.67 5.52
CA GLY A 85 2.55 16.09 5.37
C GLY A 85 4.01 16.48 5.52
N ARG A 86 4.39 17.63 4.98
CA ARG A 86 5.75 18.19 5.16
C ARG A 86 5.97 18.82 6.55
N GLN A 87 4.91 18.95 7.35
CA GLN A 87 4.96 19.46 8.70
C GLN A 87 4.00 18.70 9.62
N SER A 88 4.40 18.51 10.87
CA SER A 88 3.58 17.86 11.91
C SER A 88 3.05 18.82 12.98
N TYR A 89 3.22 20.13 12.77
CA TYR A 89 2.64 21.19 13.58
C TYR A 89 1.56 21.93 12.80
N ASP A 90 0.58 22.47 13.52
CA ASP A 90 -0.52 23.24 12.93
C ASP A 90 -0.21 24.75 12.88
N PRO A 91 -1.00 25.56 12.14
CA PRO A 91 -0.77 27.00 11.98
C PRO A 91 -0.81 27.81 13.29
N CYS A 92 -1.41 27.27 14.36
CA CYS A 92 -1.51 27.92 15.66
C CYS A 92 -0.48 27.40 16.66
N ALA A 93 0.47 26.55 16.24
CA ALA A 93 1.47 25.98 17.13
C ALA A 93 2.44 27.06 17.66
N SER A 94 2.80 26.98 18.94
CA SER A 94 3.86 27.81 19.51
C SER A 94 5.23 27.48 18.89
N GLN A 95 6.17 28.43 18.93
CA GLN A 95 7.51 28.20 18.41
C GLN A 95 8.18 26.99 19.07
N GLU A 96 8.03 26.83 20.40
CA GLU A 96 8.51 25.66 21.14
C GLU A 96 7.94 24.35 20.59
N LYS A 97 6.64 24.33 20.23
CA LYS A 97 5.99 23.16 19.65
C LYS A 97 6.50 22.88 18.25
N VAL A 98 6.73 23.92 17.44
CA VAL A 98 7.32 23.80 16.10
C VAL A 98 8.72 23.19 16.19
N ASP A 99 9.58 23.72 17.05
CA ASP A 99 10.96 23.25 17.23
C ASP A 99 10.99 21.80 17.74
N TYR A 100 10.12 21.48 18.70
CA TYR A 100 9.97 20.12 19.22
C TYR A 100 9.53 19.12 18.14
N GLU A 101 8.58 19.49 17.28
CA GLU A 101 8.13 18.63 16.18
C GLU A 101 9.21 18.46 15.10
N ARG A 102 9.94 19.52 14.75
CA ARG A 102 11.07 19.44 13.80
C ARG A 102 12.21 18.58 14.34
N ALA A 103 12.56 18.72 15.61
CA ALA A 103 13.61 17.93 16.24
C ALA A 103 13.30 16.43 16.30
N LYS A 104 12.02 16.04 16.35
CA LYS A 104 11.61 14.62 16.35
C LYS A 104 11.93 13.90 15.05
N TYR A 105 11.78 14.60 13.93
CA TYR A 105 12.02 14.05 12.60
C TYR A 105 12.36 15.18 11.61
N PRO A 106 13.65 15.55 11.51
CA PRO A 106 14.09 16.65 10.65
C PRO A 106 13.76 16.42 9.16
N LEU A 107 13.70 15.16 8.74
CA LEU A 107 13.42 14.75 7.36
C LEU A 107 11.94 14.87 6.97
N MET A 108 11.04 15.27 7.88
CA MET A 108 9.60 15.42 7.58
C MET A 108 9.35 16.35 6.38
N GLN A 109 10.13 17.44 6.26
CA GLN A 109 10.00 18.38 5.14
C GLN A 109 10.51 17.83 3.81
N GLU A 110 11.49 16.93 3.84
CA GLU A 110 12.10 16.32 2.66
C GLU A 110 11.30 15.09 2.20
N ILE A 111 10.96 14.19 3.12
CA ILE A 111 10.25 12.95 2.81
C ILE A 111 8.74 13.19 2.69
N GLY A 112 8.16 14.13 3.45
CA GLY A 112 6.73 14.45 3.39
C GLY A 112 5.81 13.46 4.10
N PHE A 113 6.35 12.44 4.75
CA PHE A 113 5.62 11.53 5.63
C PHE A 113 6.57 10.88 6.64
N LEU A 114 6.01 10.23 7.67
CA LEU A 114 6.75 9.51 8.70
C LEU A 114 5.99 8.25 9.14
N VAL A 115 6.63 7.09 9.07
CA VAL A 115 6.10 5.85 9.65
C VAL A 115 6.08 5.99 11.18
N LEU A 116 4.91 5.91 11.81
CA LEU A 116 4.78 5.97 13.28
C LEU A 116 4.94 4.59 13.93
N GLY A 117 4.66 3.55 13.16
CA GLY A 117 4.89 2.16 13.52
C GLY A 117 4.17 1.23 12.55
N MET A 118 4.58 -0.03 12.55
CA MET A 118 3.91 -1.08 11.81
C MET A 118 3.99 -2.42 12.54
N ARG A 119 2.98 -3.26 12.34
CA ARG A 119 2.89 -4.63 12.84
C ARG A 119 2.62 -5.53 11.64
N VAL A 120 3.51 -6.50 11.40
CA VAL A 120 3.48 -7.36 10.21
C VAL A 120 3.42 -8.81 10.66
N TYR A 121 2.33 -9.49 10.32
CA TYR A 121 2.14 -10.90 10.61
C TYR A 121 3.06 -11.76 9.74
N GLN A 122 3.70 -12.75 10.36
CA GLN A 122 4.58 -13.74 9.74
C GLN A 122 3.89 -15.12 9.77
N PRO A 123 3.41 -15.66 8.64
CA PRO A 123 2.66 -16.90 8.61
C PRO A 123 3.46 -18.13 9.08
N GLU A 124 4.77 -18.20 8.78
CA GLU A 124 5.63 -19.33 9.14
C GLU A 124 5.70 -19.54 10.66
N THR A 125 5.91 -18.44 11.39
CA THR A 125 6.07 -18.47 12.85
C THR A 125 4.76 -18.23 13.58
N ASN A 126 3.70 -17.80 12.87
CA ASN A 126 2.43 -17.35 13.44
C ASN A 126 2.63 -16.25 14.52
N THR A 127 3.56 -15.34 14.27
CA THR A 127 3.89 -14.20 15.15
C THR A 127 3.87 -12.89 14.37
N ASP A 128 3.84 -11.78 15.11
CA ASP A 128 3.97 -10.45 14.53
C ASP A 128 5.40 -9.91 14.69
N VAL A 129 5.91 -9.26 13.66
CA VAL A 129 7.08 -8.38 13.75
C VAL A 129 6.57 -6.95 13.94
N VAL A 130 7.03 -6.28 15.00
CA VAL A 130 6.63 -4.92 15.35
C VAL A 130 7.79 -3.98 15.12
N TYR A 131 7.53 -2.91 14.38
CA TYR A 131 8.43 -1.79 14.16
C TYR A 131 7.82 -0.56 14.79
N ASP A 132 8.55 0.09 15.66
CA ASP A 132 8.05 1.22 16.44
C ASP A 132 8.39 2.56 15.80
N LYS A 133 8.09 3.64 16.53
CA LYS A 133 8.39 5.01 16.11
C LYS A 133 9.88 5.29 15.91
N PHE A 134 10.78 4.55 16.55
CA PHE A 134 12.22 4.77 16.40
C PHE A 134 12.69 4.20 15.08
N PHE A 135 12.18 3.03 14.67
CA PHE A 135 12.37 2.52 13.31
C PHE A 135 11.94 3.52 12.25
N GLY A 136 10.72 4.06 12.36
CA GLY A 136 10.24 5.03 11.38
C GLY A 136 11.07 6.31 11.31
N ARG A 137 11.59 6.78 12.45
CA ARG A 137 12.48 7.95 12.54
C ARG A 137 13.90 7.69 12.03
N SER A 138 14.33 6.42 11.96
CA SER A 138 15.61 6.05 11.35
C SER A 138 15.55 5.90 9.83
N LEU A 139 14.36 6.03 9.23
CA LEU A 139 14.22 5.97 7.78
C LEU A 139 14.71 7.27 7.13
N GLU A 140 15.63 7.11 6.18
CA GLU A 140 16.29 8.14 5.40
C GLU A 140 16.03 7.89 3.90
N PRO A 141 16.22 8.88 3.01
CA PRO A 141 15.89 8.72 1.58
C PRO A 141 16.53 7.51 0.91
N ASP A 142 17.73 7.09 1.34
CA ASP A 142 18.48 5.96 0.79
C ASP A 142 17.93 4.58 1.20
N ASN A 143 17.33 4.47 2.39
CA ASN A 143 16.82 3.23 2.96
C ASN A 143 15.29 3.16 3.02
N LEU A 144 14.60 4.25 2.67
CA LEU A 144 13.14 4.39 2.77
C LEU A 144 12.39 3.27 2.05
N ARG A 145 12.82 2.93 0.83
CA ARG A 145 12.23 1.85 0.02
C ARG A 145 12.32 0.50 0.73
N GLU A 146 13.51 0.16 1.25
CA GLU A 146 13.69 -1.09 1.98
C GLU A 146 12.85 -1.07 3.27
N GLY A 147 12.86 0.04 4.00
CA GLY A 147 12.09 0.22 5.22
C GLY A 147 10.60 -0.02 5.03
N ILE A 148 10.00 0.59 3.99
CA ILE A 148 8.58 0.41 3.66
C ILE A 148 8.30 -1.00 3.11
N SER A 149 9.22 -1.60 2.36
CA SER A 149 9.04 -2.96 1.84
C SER A 149 8.85 -4.01 2.95
N LYS A 150 9.41 -3.77 4.15
CA LYS A 150 9.20 -4.65 5.33
C LYS A 150 7.73 -4.74 5.73
N PHE A 151 6.91 -3.70 5.49
CA PHE A 151 5.47 -3.76 5.76
C PHE A 151 4.76 -4.83 4.92
N PHE A 152 5.21 -5.04 3.68
CA PHE A 152 4.60 -5.96 2.73
C PHE A 152 5.29 -7.33 2.70
N HIS A 153 6.35 -7.54 3.47
CA HIS A 153 7.10 -8.81 3.48
C HIS A 153 6.57 -9.76 4.56
N ASN A 154 6.01 -10.89 4.16
CA ASN A 154 5.42 -11.88 5.08
C ASN A 154 6.42 -12.92 5.62
N GLY A 155 7.71 -12.71 5.38
CA GLY A 155 8.80 -13.61 5.78
C GLY A 155 9.28 -14.51 4.63
N HIS A 156 8.45 -14.72 3.61
CA HIS A 156 8.80 -15.50 2.43
C HIS A 156 8.85 -14.66 1.15
N CYS A 157 7.87 -13.77 0.97
CA CYS A 157 7.76 -12.95 -0.22
C CYS A 157 7.07 -11.61 0.08
N LEU A 158 7.17 -10.70 -0.89
CA LEU A 158 6.38 -9.48 -0.90
C LEU A 158 4.92 -9.79 -1.25
N ARG A 159 4.00 -9.22 -0.47
CA ARG A 159 2.56 -9.19 -0.72
C ARG A 159 2.24 -8.13 -1.77
N LEU A 160 2.64 -8.41 -3.02
CA LEU A 160 2.41 -7.52 -4.16
C LEU A 160 0.92 -7.26 -4.39
N ASP A 161 0.06 -8.22 -4.06
CA ASP A 161 -1.40 -8.07 -4.10
C ASP A 161 -1.89 -6.99 -3.12
N ALA A 162 -1.33 -6.92 -1.92
CA ALA A 162 -1.64 -5.90 -0.95
C ALA A 162 -1.05 -4.54 -1.35
N LEU A 163 0.20 -4.54 -1.81
CA LEU A 163 0.92 -3.34 -2.27
C LEU A 163 0.18 -2.62 -3.41
N GLU A 164 -0.21 -3.36 -4.45
CA GLU A 164 -0.97 -2.82 -5.59
C GLU A 164 -2.31 -2.21 -5.14
N CYS A 165 -3.03 -2.90 -4.24
CA CYS A 165 -4.31 -2.40 -3.74
C CYS A 165 -4.15 -1.16 -2.84
N VAL A 166 -3.07 -1.08 -2.05
CA VAL A 166 -2.73 0.12 -1.27
C VAL A 166 -2.45 1.30 -2.21
N ILE A 167 -1.65 1.11 -3.25
CA ILE A 167 -1.34 2.17 -4.24
C ILE A 167 -2.63 2.71 -4.86
N GLN A 168 -3.52 1.84 -5.34
CA GLN A 168 -4.80 2.24 -5.93
C GLN A 168 -5.68 3.05 -4.95
N ARG A 169 -5.70 2.67 -3.67
CA ARG A 169 -6.45 3.41 -2.64
C ARG A 169 -5.82 4.78 -2.35
N LEU A 170 -4.48 4.84 -2.30
CA LEU A 170 -3.75 6.09 -2.10
C LEU A 170 -3.94 7.06 -3.27
N GLU A 171 -4.00 6.56 -4.50
CA GLU A 171 -4.27 7.37 -5.69
C GLU A 171 -5.67 8.02 -5.63
N ASN A 172 -6.68 7.29 -5.17
CA ASN A 172 -8.02 7.86 -4.96
C ASN A 172 -8.01 8.97 -3.90
N ILE A 173 -7.30 8.76 -2.78
CA ILE A 173 -7.12 9.78 -1.74
C ILE A 173 -6.35 10.98 -2.29
N TYR A 174 -5.29 10.75 -3.07
CA TYR A 174 -4.50 11.78 -3.72
C TYR A 174 -5.35 12.65 -4.65
N THR A 175 -6.16 12.05 -5.53
CA THR A 175 -7.07 12.78 -6.42
C THR A 175 -8.06 13.64 -5.62
N TRP A 176 -8.59 13.12 -4.50
CA TRP A 176 -9.45 13.92 -3.62
C TRP A 176 -8.74 15.13 -3.03
N PHE A 177 -7.51 14.95 -2.53
CA PHE A 177 -6.71 16.04 -1.96
C PHE A 177 -6.38 17.13 -2.99
N GLN A 178 -6.17 16.77 -4.27
CA GLN A 178 -5.93 17.75 -5.34
C GLN A 178 -7.15 18.65 -5.62
N GLN A 179 -8.36 18.14 -5.37
CA GLN A 179 -9.61 18.82 -5.73
C GLN A 179 -10.20 19.60 -4.55
N GLN A 180 -10.19 19.01 -3.35
CA GLN A 180 -10.82 19.60 -2.18
C GLN A 180 -10.11 20.87 -1.72
N ARG A 181 -10.89 21.83 -1.21
CA ARG A 181 -10.48 23.09 -0.56
C ARG A 181 -11.34 23.30 0.68
N ILE A 182 -11.48 22.26 1.48
CA ILE A 182 -12.31 22.29 2.69
C ILE A 182 -11.39 22.20 3.90
N TRP A 183 -10.38 21.33 3.85
CA TRP A 183 -9.49 21.09 4.97
C TRP A 183 -8.02 21.02 4.57
N ASN A 184 -7.18 21.60 5.43
CA ASN A 184 -5.77 21.25 5.53
C ASN A 184 -5.56 20.41 6.80
N PHE A 185 -4.81 19.34 6.66
CA PHE A 185 -4.61 18.31 7.68
C PHE A 185 -3.17 18.32 8.16
N TYR A 186 -3.00 18.57 9.46
CA TYR A 186 -1.69 18.54 10.11
C TYR A 186 -1.61 17.37 11.07
N SER A 187 -0.48 16.68 11.14
CA SER A 187 -0.28 15.59 12.11
C SER A 187 -1.30 14.44 12.06
N SER A 188 -2.11 14.35 11.01
CA SER A 188 -2.98 13.20 10.71
C SER A 188 -2.20 12.09 10.03
N SER A 189 -2.77 10.88 10.03
CA SER A 189 -2.14 9.70 9.45
C SER A 189 -3.00 9.00 8.43
N LEU A 190 -2.37 8.17 7.60
CA LEU A 190 -2.97 7.08 6.87
C LEU A 190 -2.72 5.78 7.65
N LEU A 191 -3.80 5.09 8.01
CA LEU A 191 -3.77 3.76 8.58
C LEU A 191 -3.98 2.73 7.46
N MET A 192 -2.92 2.02 7.11
CA MET A 192 -2.95 0.94 6.13
C MET A 192 -3.11 -0.39 6.85
N VAL A 193 -4.02 -1.23 6.37
CA VAL A 193 -4.28 -2.56 6.93
C VAL A 193 -4.39 -3.57 5.80
N TYR A 194 -3.81 -4.75 5.94
CA TYR A 194 -4.09 -5.86 5.03
C TYR A 194 -4.13 -7.21 5.76
N GLU A 195 -4.76 -8.21 5.14
CA GLU A 195 -4.82 -9.57 5.67
C GLU A 195 -3.47 -10.28 5.50
N GLY A 196 -2.78 -10.54 6.61
CA GLY A 196 -1.49 -11.23 6.63
C GLY A 196 -1.60 -12.71 6.28
N ASN A 197 -2.72 -13.36 6.60
CA ASN A 197 -2.96 -14.78 6.31
C ASN A 197 -3.78 -14.99 5.03
N ALA A 198 -3.49 -14.23 3.98
CA ALA A 198 -4.16 -14.43 2.69
C ALA A 198 -3.65 -15.71 2.03
N PRO A 199 -4.53 -16.50 1.37
CA PRO A 199 -4.10 -17.67 0.63
C PRO A 199 -3.10 -17.29 -0.46
N PRO A 200 -2.10 -18.14 -0.76
CA PRO A 200 -1.20 -17.91 -1.88
C PRO A 200 -2.00 -17.69 -3.15
N GLN A 201 -1.86 -16.53 -3.79
CA GLN A 201 -2.43 -16.37 -5.12
C GLN A 201 -1.61 -17.24 -6.06
N THR A 202 -2.25 -18.23 -6.68
CA THR A 202 -1.65 -19.02 -7.75
C THR A 202 -1.37 -18.09 -8.92
N VAL A 203 -0.14 -17.58 -8.97
CA VAL A 203 0.36 -16.86 -10.13
C VAL A 203 0.37 -17.89 -11.26
N HIS A 204 -0.57 -17.84 -12.18
CA HIS A 204 -0.46 -18.55 -13.44
C HIS A 204 0.70 -17.92 -14.21
N SER A 205 1.91 -18.38 -13.95
CA SER A 205 3.09 -18.06 -14.75
C SER A 205 2.88 -18.64 -16.14
N THR A 206 2.42 -17.82 -17.09
CA THR A 206 2.68 -18.08 -18.50
C THR A 206 4.18 -17.93 -18.73
N ARG A 207 4.94 -19.01 -18.45
CA ARG A 207 6.29 -19.20 -18.99
C ARG A 207 6.13 -19.36 -20.49
N THR A 208 6.34 -18.28 -21.23
CA THR A 208 6.59 -18.35 -22.67
C THR A 208 7.94 -19.02 -22.88
N THR A 209 7.96 -20.33 -23.05
CA THR A 209 9.09 -21.03 -23.66
C THR A 209 9.07 -20.77 -25.14
N SER A 210 9.94 -19.90 -25.61
CA SER A 210 10.23 -19.74 -27.05
C SER A 210 11.08 -20.94 -27.53
N PRO A 211 10.88 -21.46 -28.75
CA PRO A 211 11.65 -22.57 -29.29
C PRO A 211 13.06 -22.14 -29.71
N ALA A 212 13.99 -23.09 -29.61
CA ALA A 212 15.40 -22.97 -29.92
C ALA A 212 15.70 -22.63 -31.39
N THR A 213 16.83 -21.96 -31.62
CA THR A 213 17.64 -22.15 -32.84
C THR A 213 19.09 -22.43 -32.42
N CYS A 214 19.54 -23.64 -32.76
CA CYS A 214 20.94 -24.05 -32.74
C CYS A 214 21.68 -23.41 -33.92
N GLU A 215 22.86 -22.87 -33.66
CA GLU A 215 23.93 -22.77 -34.65
C GLU A 215 25.16 -23.48 -34.11
N SER A 216 25.71 -24.32 -34.98
CA SER A 216 26.88 -25.17 -34.81
C SER A 216 28.16 -24.39 -35.05
N GLU A 217 29.18 -24.61 -34.22
CA GLU A 217 30.56 -24.61 -34.71
C GLU A 217 31.45 -25.47 -33.82
N ALA A 218 32.15 -26.41 -34.46
CA ALA A 218 33.08 -27.34 -33.86
C ALA A 218 34.51 -26.87 -34.12
N ALA A 219 35.37 -26.88 -33.09
CA ALA A 219 36.81 -27.05 -33.28
C ALA A 219 37.47 -27.64 -32.02
N SER A 220 38.27 -28.67 -32.29
CA SER A 220 38.96 -29.60 -31.40
C SER A 220 40.29 -29.04 -30.83
N ARG A 221 40.75 -29.61 -29.70
CA ARG A 221 42.14 -30.01 -29.31
C ARG A 221 42.34 -29.92 -27.78
N THR A 222 42.33 -31.03 -27.04
CA THR A 222 43.46 -31.89 -26.58
C THR A 222 44.48 -31.21 -25.66
N HIS A 223 44.52 -31.58 -24.37
CA HIS A 223 45.58 -32.36 -23.70
C HIS A 223 45.44 -32.35 -22.16
N ASP A 224 45.68 -33.52 -21.56
CA ASP A 224 46.29 -33.88 -20.25
C ASP A 224 46.14 -32.95 -19.03
N GLY A 225 45.94 -33.41 -17.79
CA GLY A 225 46.03 -34.75 -17.22
C GLY A 225 46.22 -34.61 -15.69
N CYS A 226 45.55 -35.50 -14.94
CA CYS A 226 46.01 -36.18 -13.72
C CYS A 226 46.70 -35.35 -12.60
N THR A 227 46.15 -35.24 -11.39
CA THR A 227 46.28 -36.16 -10.22
C THR A 227 46.21 -35.25 -8.96
N HIS A 228 45.86 -35.61 -7.73
CA HIS A 228 45.71 -36.88 -7.02
C HIS A 228 44.98 -36.60 -5.70
N SER A 229 44.21 -37.59 -5.23
CA SER A 229 44.11 -38.03 -3.81
C SER A 229 43.46 -37.09 -2.80
N ARG A 230 42.69 -37.53 -1.79
CA ARG A 230 42.24 -38.78 -1.15
C ARG A 230 41.38 -38.25 0.03
N ALA A 231 40.52 -38.95 0.76
CA ALA A 231 39.81 -40.22 0.75
C ALA A 231 38.95 -40.22 2.04
N PHE A 232 38.12 -41.27 2.20
CA PHE A 232 37.31 -41.68 3.37
C PHE A 232 35.97 -40.94 3.55
N GLY A 233 34.79 -41.55 3.48
CA GLY A 233 34.41 -42.97 3.38
C GLY A 233 33.53 -43.37 4.57
N SER A 234 32.25 -43.66 4.33
CA SER A 234 31.51 -44.75 4.97
C SER A 234 30.18 -44.95 4.25
N GLU A 235 29.81 -46.21 4.11
CA GLU A 235 29.01 -46.82 3.05
C GLU A 235 27.87 -47.66 3.67
N ARG A 236 26.92 -48.05 2.78
CA ARG A 236 25.92 -49.16 2.83
C ARG A 236 24.49 -48.82 3.32
N ASP A 237 23.39 -49.27 2.70
CA ASP A 237 23.00 -49.76 1.34
C ASP A 237 21.47 -50.14 1.38
N PRO A 238 20.79 -50.53 0.27
CA PRO A 238 19.36 -50.29 -0.05
C PRO A 238 18.52 -51.62 -0.05
N PRO A 239 17.49 -51.97 -0.91
CA PRO A 239 16.85 -51.34 -2.10
C PRO A 239 15.32 -51.60 -2.36
N LEU A 240 14.87 -51.21 -3.58
CA LEU A 240 13.70 -51.67 -4.41
C LEU A 240 12.43 -50.78 -4.33
N ALA A 241 11.70 -50.42 -5.40
CA ALA A 241 11.49 -51.08 -6.70
C ALA A 241 11.10 -50.10 -7.84
N VAL A 242 11.25 -50.60 -9.08
CA VAL A 242 10.85 -50.03 -10.38
C VAL A 242 9.74 -50.92 -10.97
N HIS A 243 8.75 -50.37 -11.69
CA HIS A 243 8.23 -50.79 -13.03
C HIS A 243 6.80 -50.25 -13.37
N PRO A 244 6.40 -50.24 -14.67
CA PRO A 244 5.71 -49.15 -15.38
C PRO A 244 4.22 -49.42 -15.67
N ILE A 245 3.54 -48.59 -16.48
CA ILE A 245 2.64 -49.00 -17.60
C ILE A 245 2.04 -47.78 -18.37
N ALA A 246 2.20 -47.87 -19.69
CA ALA A 246 1.40 -47.51 -20.86
C ALA A 246 0.46 -46.28 -20.97
N ALA A 247 0.46 -45.81 -22.22
CA ALA A 247 -0.36 -44.79 -22.87
C ALA A 247 -1.86 -45.10 -22.94
N THR A 248 -2.65 -44.03 -23.06
CA THR A 248 -3.88 -44.02 -23.87
C THR A 248 -4.07 -42.66 -24.52
N GLU A 249 -4.24 -42.69 -25.84
CA GLU A 249 -4.71 -41.61 -26.70
C GLU A 249 -6.14 -41.20 -26.36
N ALA A 250 -6.47 -39.90 -26.52
CA ALA A 250 -7.82 -39.44 -26.84
C ALA A 250 -7.78 -38.00 -27.39
N THR A 251 -7.72 -37.94 -28.72
CA THR A 251 -8.47 -37.08 -29.65
C THR A 251 -8.91 -35.66 -29.26
N CYS A 252 -8.54 -34.75 -30.16
CA CYS A 252 -8.98 -33.38 -30.38
C CYS A 252 -10.50 -33.12 -30.27
N HIS A 253 -10.84 -31.90 -29.86
CA HIS A 253 -11.85 -31.09 -30.54
C HIS A 253 -11.47 -29.60 -30.49
N GLU A 254 -11.11 -29.07 -31.66
CA GLU A 254 -11.08 -27.63 -31.97
C GLU A 254 -12.51 -27.08 -32.08
N HIS A 255 -12.74 -25.84 -31.62
CA HIS A 255 -13.17 -24.72 -32.48
C HIS A 255 -13.39 -23.41 -31.69
N GLN A 256 -12.88 -22.32 -32.29
CA GLN A 256 -13.37 -20.92 -32.26
C GLN A 256 -13.26 -20.17 -30.92
N MET A 257 -12.53 -19.05 -30.79
CA MET A 257 -12.52 -17.86 -31.65
C MET A 257 -11.16 -17.13 -31.53
N PHE A 258 -10.42 -17.02 -32.63
CA PHE A 258 -9.34 -16.03 -32.78
C PHE A 258 -9.80 -15.00 -33.80
N THR A 259 -10.15 -13.80 -33.35
CA THR A 259 -10.07 -12.59 -34.19
C THR A 259 -9.95 -11.36 -33.30
N CYS A 260 -9.03 -10.49 -33.71
CA CYS A 260 -8.80 -9.13 -33.24
C CYS A 260 -7.82 -8.94 -32.06
N CYS A 261 -6.52 -9.09 -32.34
CA CYS A 261 -5.46 -8.26 -31.74
C CYS A 261 -4.14 -8.41 -32.52
N LYS A 262 -4.10 -7.87 -33.74
CA LYS A 262 -2.85 -7.49 -34.42
C LYS A 262 -3.09 -6.16 -35.11
N GLN A 263 -2.56 -5.08 -34.51
CA GLN A 263 -2.19 -3.76 -35.05
C GLN A 263 -1.94 -2.93 -33.76
N VAL A 264 -0.77 -2.39 -33.40
CA VAL A 264 0.31 -1.73 -34.12
C VAL A 264 1.56 -1.76 -33.22
N ILE A 265 2.69 -2.28 -33.71
CA ILE A 265 4.05 -1.91 -33.26
C ILE A 265 4.87 -1.63 -34.52
N LEU A 266 5.31 -0.38 -34.68
CA LEU A 266 6.49 0.12 -35.43
C LEU A 266 6.37 1.66 -35.36
N ILE A 267 7.33 2.55 -35.15
CA ILE A 267 8.80 2.66 -35.33
C ILE A 267 9.21 3.86 -34.42
N LEU A 268 10.29 3.93 -33.64
CA LEU A 268 11.68 4.26 -34.02
C LEU A 268 12.58 4.24 -32.78
N LYS A 269 13.79 3.70 -32.96
CA LYS A 269 14.93 3.79 -32.04
C LYS A 269 15.79 5.04 -32.35
N LEU A 270 16.56 5.44 -31.33
CA LEU A 270 17.87 6.18 -31.29
C LEU A 270 17.80 7.71 -31.04
N PRO A 271 18.86 8.36 -30.48
CA PRO A 271 19.92 7.94 -29.54
C PRO A 271 20.11 8.92 -28.34
N THR A 272 21.11 8.68 -27.49
CA THR A 272 21.52 9.44 -26.29
C THR A 272 21.99 10.89 -26.52
N CYS A 273 21.90 11.68 -25.44
CA CYS A 273 22.44 13.02 -25.17
C CYS A 273 21.62 14.24 -25.66
N LEU A 274 20.96 14.91 -24.72
CA LEU A 274 21.18 16.30 -24.28
C LEU A 274 20.01 16.75 -23.38
N ILE A 275 20.33 17.24 -22.18
CA ILE A 275 19.37 17.87 -21.26
C ILE A 275 18.98 19.24 -21.86
N PRO A 276 17.68 19.59 -21.96
CA PRO A 276 17.19 20.74 -21.20
C PRO A 276 15.74 20.65 -20.70
N VAL A 277 15.54 21.20 -19.49
CA VAL A 277 14.38 21.98 -19.01
C VAL A 277 12.97 21.47 -19.36
N TRP A 278 12.29 20.91 -18.36
CA TRP A 278 10.90 20.46 -18.44
C TRP A 278 9.94 21.65 -18.36
N THR A 279 9.17 21.89 -19.43
CA THR A 279 8.07 22.85 -19.45
C THR A 279 6.72 22.15 -19.18
N THR A 280 5.81 22.87 -18.53
CA THR A 280 4.53 22.48 -17.93
C THR A 280 3.45 21.96 -18.92
N GLN A 281 3.82 21.49 -20.11
CA GLN A 281 2.87 21.16 -21.18
C GLN A 281 2.68 19.65 -21.42
N MET A 282 3.47 18.78 -20.80
CA MET A 282 3.31 17.31 -20.92
C MET A 282 2.44 16.64 -19.84
N GLN A 283 2.02 17.35 -18.79
CA GLN A 283 1.12 16.78 -17.77
C GLN A 283 -0.35 16.73 -18.21
N VAL A 284 -0.78 17.62 -19.12
CA VAL A 284 -2.19 17.71 -19.55
C VAL A 284 -2.57 16.56 -20.50
N ALA A 285 -1.65 16.12 -21.37
CA ALA A 285 -1.92 15.08 -22.35
C ALA A 285 -2.11 13.66 -21.75
N TYR A 286 -1.59 13.41 -20.53
CA TYR A 286 -1.78 12.12 -19.85
C TYR A 286 -3.10 12.06 -19.07
N ALA A 287 -3.59 13.20 -18.56
CA ALA A 287 -4.87 13.28 -17.86
C ALA A 287 -6.07 13.16 -18.81
N ASP A 288 -6.00 13.79 -19.99
CA ASP A 288 -7.11 13.80 -20.96
C ASP A 288 -7.37 12.44 -21.63
N LYS A 289 -6.34 11.58 -21.72
CA LYS A 289 -6.49 10.22 -22.25
C LYS A 289 -7.16 9.26 -21.25
N TRP A 290 -7.08 9.55 -19.95
CA TRP A 290 -7.75 8.76 -18.90
C TRP A 290 -9.19 9.22 -18.64
N LEU A 291 -9.47 10.53 -18.75
CA LEU A 291 -10.82 11.09 -18.57
C LEU A 291 -11.81 10.71 -19.69
N SER A 292 -11.33 10.28 -20.86
CA SER A 292 -12.18 9.89 -22.01
C SER A 292 -12.62 8.41 -22.02
N LEU A 293 -12.19 7.60 -21.04
CA LEU A 293 -12.52 6.16 -20.95
C LEU A 293 -13.50 5.79 -19.82
N ALA A 294 -14.01 6.75 -19.06
CA ALA A 294 -15.12 6.54 -18.14
C ALA A 294 -16.35 7.27 -18.70
N PRO A 295 -17.36 6.59 -19.28
CA PRO A 295 -18.23 5.73 -18.46
C PRO A 295 -18.85 4.52 -19.18
N ARG A 296 -18.98 3.38 -18.49
CA ARG A 296 -20.15 2.47 -18.48
C ARG A 296 -19.80 1.19 -17.73
N MET A 297 -20.83 0.56 -17.17
CA MET A 297 -20.83 -0.75 -16.49
C MET A 297 -20.75 -0.69 -14.95
N PHE A 298 -21.75 -0.06 -14.34
CA PHE A 298 -22.45 -0.72 -13.23
C PHE A 298 -23.34 -1.80 -13.84
N THR A 299 -22.89 -3.05 -13.78
CA THR A 299 -23.76 -4.23 -13.76
C THR A 299 -23.15 -5.21 -12.77
N GLU A 300 -23.84 -5.40 -11.66
CA GLU A 300 -23.55 -6.41 -10.65
C GLU A 300 -23.35 -7.78 -11.31
N THR A 301 -22.14 -8.31 -11.20
CA THR A 301 -21.85 -9.72 -11.50
C THR A 301 -21.16 -10.29 -10.27
N THR A 302 -21.80 -11.29 -9.67
CA THR A 302 -21.35 -12.04 -8.50
C THR A 302 -19.97 -12.65 -8.81
N ARG A 303 -18.91 -12.03 -8.30
CA ARG A 303 -17.52 -12.46 -8.46
C ARG A 303 -17.01 -12.91 -7.09
N ALA A 304 -16.25 -14.01 -7.05
CA ALA A 304 -15.51 -14.52 -5.89
C ALA A 304 -14.87 -13.37 -5.07
N PRO A 305 -14.73 -13.48 -3.73
CA PRO A 305 -14.38 -12.36 -2.86
C PRO A 305 -13.16 -11.63 -3.39
N SER A 306 -13.42 -10.47 -4.00
CA SER A 306 -12.38 -9.75 -4.74
C SER A 306 -11.28 -9.30 -3.77
N ALA A 307 -10.05 -9.15 -4.25
CA ALA A 307 -8.89 -8.66 -3.49
C ALA A 307 -9.18 -7.42 -2.62
N ARG A 308 -10.20 -6.62 -2.96
CA ARG A 308 -10.74 -5.50 -2.17
C ARG A 308 -11.10 -5.84 -0.72
N GLN A 309 -11.43 -7.10 -0.40
CA GLN A 309 -11.78 -7.51 0.97
C GLN A 309 -10.56 -7.65 1.90
N HIS A 310 -9.34 -7.62 1.37
CA HIS A 310 -8.13 -7.98 2.12
C HIS A 310 -7.18 -6.81 2.36
N VAL A 311 -7.58 -5.58 2.03
CA VAL A 311 -6.79 -4.35 2.26
C VAL A 311 -7.73 -3.22 2.67
N ASP A 312 -7.28 -2.33 3.56
CA ASP A 312 -7.90 -1.05 3.84
C ASP A 312 -6.87 0.07 3.98
N VAL A 313 -7.27 1.30 3.64
CA VAL A 313 -6.47 2.52 3.88
C VAL A 313 -7.44 3.59 4.36
N LYS A 314 -7.20 4.13 5.56
CA LYS A 314 -8.08 5.12 6.18
C LYS A 314 -7.29 6.33 6.67
N LEU A 315 -7.79 7.54 6.43
CA LEU A 315 -7.29 8.71 7.13
C LEU A 315 -7.75 8.64 8.60
N ILE A 316 -6.86 9.00 9.52
CA ILE A 316 -7.12 9.05 10.96
C ILE A 316 -6.47 10.29 11.59
N ASP A 317 -6.80 10.56 12.85
CA ASP A 317 -6.23 11.63 13.69
C ASP A 317 -6.51 13.06 13.21
N PHE A 318 -7.76 13.49 13.35
CA PHE A 318 -8.25 14.79 12.84
C PHE A 318 -8.22 15.93 13.85
N ALA A 319 -7.49 15.75 14.96
CA ALA A 319 -7.34 16.75 16.01
C ALA A 319 -6.73 18.08 15.53
N HIS A 320 -6.10 18.09 14.35
CA HIS A 320 -5.48 19.25 13.71
C HIS A 320 -5.88 19.37 12.23
N ALA A 321 -7.14 19.04 11.90
CA ALA A 321 -7.75 19.36 10.61
C ALA A 321 -8.37 20.77 10.65
N PHE A 322 -7.91 21.69 9.82
CA PHE A 322 -8.32 23.09 9.80
C PHE A 322 -9.09 23.41 8.52
N ILE A 323 -10.14 24.21 8.63
CA ILE A 323 -10.85 24.72 7.44
C ILE A 323 -9.87 25.58 6.64
N SER A 324 -9.85 25.37 5.32
CA SER A 324 -8.92 26.04 4.40
C SER A 324 -9.56 26.19 3.03
N GLU A 325 -9.38 27.34 2.38
CA GLU A 325 -9.73 27.56 0.97
C GLU A 325 -8.59 27.21 0.01
N GLU A 326 -7.41 26.88 0.55
CA GLU A 326 -6.20 26.52 -0.17
C GLU A 326 -6.07 24.99 -0.31
N VAL A 327 -5.23 24.57 -1.25
CA VAL A 327 -4.84 23.15 -1.37
C VAL A 327 -3.95 22.76 -0.20
N ASP A 328 -4.10 21.55 0.30
CA ASP A 328 -3.13 20.96 1.25
C ASP A 328 -1.88 20.45 0.53
N GLU A 329 -1.03 21.37 0.08
CA GLU A 329 0.20 21.05 -0.65
C GLU A 329 1.13 20.11 0.12
N GLY A 330 1.18 20.26 1.45
CA GLY A 330 2.01 19.43 2.31
C GLY A 330 1.57 17.97 2.28
N TYR A 331 0.27 17.71 2.39
CA TYR A 331 -0.27 16.36 2.34
C TYR A 331 -0.16 15.75 0.94
N ILE A 332 -0.47 16.53 -0.11
CA ILE A 332 -0.32 16.09 -1.51
C ILE A 332 1.11 15.67 -1.80
N TYR A 333 2.09 16.47 -1.35
CA TYR A 333 3.51 16.13 -1.50
C TYR A 333 3.84 14.79 -0.83
N GLY A 334 3.38 14.60 0.42
CA GLY A 334 3.57 13.36 1.15
C GLY A 334 2.95 12.14 0.46
N LEU A 335 1.71 12.27 -0.03
CA LEU A 335 1.03 11.21 -0.78
C LEU A 335 1.78 10.86 -2.06
N ASN A 336 2.20 11.87 -2.82
CA ASN A 336 2.94 11.66 -4.06
C ASN A 336 4.26 10.91 -3.81
N ASN A 337 5.02 11.31 -2.78
CA ASN A 337 6.28 10.65 -2.45
C ASN A 337 6.05 9.22 -1.94
N LEU A 338 5.04 9.00 -1.08
CA LEU A 338 4.70 7.67 -0.60
C LEU A 338 4.30 6.74 -1.74
N ILE A 339 3.43 7.19 -2.66
CA ILE A 339 3.04 6.42 -3.85
C ILE A 339 4.26 6.11 -4.73
N ALA A 340 5.17 7.07 -4.92
CA ALA A 340 6.40 6.85 -5.69
C ALA A 340 7.26 5.73 -5.08
N VAL A 341 7.52 5.78 -3.78
CA VAL A 341 8.29 4.72 -3.08
C VAL A 341 7.59 3.36 -3.19
N LEU A 342 6.26 3.32 -3.05
CA LEU A 342 5.50 2.07 -3.19
C LEU A 342 5.58 1.49 -4.62
N ARG A 343 5.56 2.34 -5.65
CA ARG A 343 5.75 1.92 -7.05
C ARG A 343 7.16 1.39 -7.31
N GLU A 344 8.20 1.99 -6.71
CA GLU A 344 9.57 1.47 -6.79
C GLU A 344 9.74 0.08 -6.16
N ILE A 345 8.85 -0.30 -5.23
CA ILE A 345 8.81 -1.65 -4.67
C ILE A 345 8.15 -2.63 -5.66
N LEU A 346 7.20 -2.20 -6.49
CA LEU A 346 6.57 -3.06 -7.51
C LEU A 346 7.47 -3.36 -8.71
N GLU A 347 8.34 -2.42 -9.08
CA GLU A 347 9.17 -2.50 -10.29
C GLU A 347 10.39 -3.44 -10.16
N LYS A 348 10.66 -4.00 -8.97
CA LYS A 348 11.81 -4.86 -8.66
C LYS A 348 11.38 -6.09 -7.88
#